data_AF-A0A2N0UXQ0-F1
#
_entry.id   AF-A0A2N0UXQ0-F1
#
_cell.length_a   1.000
_cell.length_b   1.000
_cell.length_c   1.000
_cell.angle_alpha   90.00
_cell.angle_beta   90.00
_cell.angle_gamma   90.00
#
_symmetry.space_group_name_H-M   'P 1'
#
loop_
_entity.id
_entity.type
_entity.pdbx_description
1 polymer ?
#
loop_
_entity_poly.entity_id
_entity_poly.type
_entity_poly.pdbx_seq_one_letter_code
_entity_poly.pdbx_strand_id
1 'polypeptide(L)' 'MNISEVKRNLERTVLYNGAEYVLKGCIIRRNTTGRFYYQVELMDTKAKSSLIVTALDKIDERRESIESENTA' A
#
# COMPACT_ATOMS: atom_id res chain seq x y z
N MET A 1 0.48 -7.00 -0.63
CA MET A 1 -0.04 -6.82 0.75
C MET A 1 -1.31 -7.65 0.92
N ASN A 2 -1.60 -8.16 2.11
CA ASN A 2 -2.88 -8.85 2.38
C ASN A 2 -3.96 -7.87 2.84
N ILE A 3 -5.25 -8.17 2.59
CA ILE A 3 -6.37 -7.33 3.04
C ILE A 3 -6.42 -7.15 4.57
N SER A 4 -5.97 -8.13 5.34
CA SER A 4 -5.87 -8.03 6.81
C SER A 4 -4.90 -6.93 7.27
N GLU A 5 -3.96 -6.54 6.42
CA GLU A 5 -2.90 -5.57 6.73
C GLU A 5 -3.29 -4.14 6.32
N VAL A 6 -4.38 -3.94 5.57
CA VAL A 6 -4.74 -2.62 5.04
C VAL A 6 -5.00 -1.62 6.16
N LYS A 7 -5.81 -1.98 7.17
CA LYS A 7 -6.20 -1.05 8.25
C LYS A 7 -5.00 -0.52 9.03
N ARG A 8 -3.98 -1.35 9.27
CA ARG A 8 -2.74 -0.98 9.97
C ARG A 8 -1.79 -0.14 9.11
N ASN A 9 -1.97 -0.15 7.80
CA ASN A 9 -1.15 0.60 6.83
C ASN A 9 -1.86 1.84 6.25
N LEU A 10 -3.14 2.08 6.56
CA LEU A 10 -3.83 3.31 6.15
C LEU A 10 -3.09 4.53 6.69
N GLU A 11 -2.96 5.55 5.84
CA GLU A 11 -2.21 6.77 6.08
C GLU A 11 -0.70 6.58 6.33
N ARG A 12 -0.15 5.38 6.04
CA ARG A 12 1.28 5.08 6.14
C ARG A 12 1.92 4.89 4.78
N THR A 13 3.25 4.98 4.76
CA THR A 13 4.04 4.70 3.56
C THR A 13 4.03 3.21 3.23
N VAL A 14 3.78 2.90 1.96
CA VAL A 14 3.85 1.57 1.35
C VAL A 14 4.72 1.64 0.10
N LEU A 15 5.14 0.49 -0.40
CA LEU A 15 5.95 0.39 -1.61
C LEU A 15 5.09 -0.05 -2.79
N TYR A 16 5.22 0.64 -3.92
CA TYR A 16 4.64 0.25 -5.21
C TYR A 16 5.72 0.37 -6.28
N ASN A 17 6.07 -0.76 -6.92
CA ASN A 17 7.18 -0.84 -7.87
C ASN A 17 8.50 -0.25 -7.32
N GLY A 18 8.78 -0.44 -6.03
CA GLY A 18 9.98 0.07 -5.35
C GLY A 18 9.95 1.56 -4.99
N ALA A 19 8.89 2.30 -5.34
CA ALA A 19 8.71 3.70 -4.96
C ALA A 19 7.75 3.85 -3.77
N GLU A 20 7.95 4.92 -2.99
CA GLU A 20 7.17 5.22 -1.78
C GLU A 20 5.89 6.00 -2.09
N TYR A 21 4.77 5.47 -1.61
CA TYR A 21 3.45 6.10 -1.68
C TYR A 21 2.76 6.06 -0.32
N VAL A 22 1.80 6.95 -0.08
CA VAL A 22 0.92 6.86 1.10
C VAL A 22 -0.34 6.09 0.72
N LEU A 23 -0.65 5.03 1.46
CA LEU A 23 -1.90 4.28 1.30
C LEU A 23 -3.06 5.11 1.86
N LYS A 24 -3.97 5.57 0.99
CA LYS A 24 -5.12 6.42 1.37
C LYS A 24 -6.42 5.67 1.50
N GLY A 25 -6.59 4.60 0.73
CA GLY A 25 -7.86 3.91 0.66
C GLY A 25 -7.73 2.50 0.13
N CYS A 26 -8.77 1.71 0.36
CA CYS A 26 -8.94 0.38 -0.19
C CYS A 26 -10.36 0.22 -0.69
N ILE A 27 -10.50 -0.21 -1.94
CA ILE A 27 -11.76 -0.35 -2.64
C ILE A 27 -12.03 -1.85 -2.82
N ILE A 28 -13.14 -2.33 -2.28
CA ILE A 28 -13.67 -3.66 -2.62
C ILE A 28 -14.42 -3.58 -3.95
N ARG A 29 -14.11 -4.48 -4.88
CA ARG A 29 -14.79 -4.59 -6.16
C ARG A 29 -15.25 -6.01 -6.40
N ARG A 30 -16.27 -6.16 -7.24
CA ARG A 30 -16.78 -7.46 -7.70
C ARG A 30 -16.63 -7.54 -9.22
N ASN A 31 -16.01 -8.60 -9.73
CA ASN A 31 -15.85 -8.80 -11.17
C ASN A 31 -17.10 -9.47 -11.78
N THR A 32 -17.09 -9.67 -13.11
CA THR A 32 -18.18 -10.29 -13.85
C THR A 32 -18.43 -11.76 -13.48
N THR A 33 -17.43 -12.46 -12.93
CA THR A 33 -17.60 -13.83 -12.40
C THR A 33 -18.11 -13.86 -10.96
N GLY A 34 -18.43 -12.69 -10.41
CA GLY A 34 -18.97 -12.55 -9.05
C GLY A 34 -17.92 -12.61 -7.95
N ARG A 35 -16.63 -12.72 -8.27
CA ARG A 35 -15.52 -12.77 -7.30
C ARG A 35 -15.13 -11.37 -6.84
N PHE A 36 -14.85 -11.25 -5.55
CA PHE A 36 -14.33 -10.01 -4.98
C PHE A 36 -12.83 -9.87 -5.23
N TYR A 37 -12.39 -8.64 -5.45
CA TYR A 37 -10.98 -8.26 -5.50
C TYR A 37 -10.81 -6.87 -4.90
N TYR A 38 -9.57 -6.55 -4.51
CA TYR A 38 -9.25 -5.32 -3.80
C TYR A 38 -8.31 -4.44 -4.62
N GLN A 39 -8.63 -3.17 -4.67
CA GLN A 39 -7.74 -2.13 -5.16
C GLN A 39 -7.39 -1.17 -4.03
N VAL A 40 -6.30 -0.43 -4.20
CA VAL A 40 -5.82 0.55 -3.23
C VAL A 40 -5.61 1.89 -3.90
N GLU A 41 -5.86 2.96 -3.15
CA GLU A 41 -5.56 4.33 -3.54
C GLU A 41 -4.21 4.73 -2.93
N LEU A 42 -3.29 5.13 -3.79
CA LEU A 42 -1.93 5.51 -3.43
C LEU A 42 -1.69 6.97 -3.77
N MET A 43 -1.32 7.77 -2.78
CA MET A 43 -0.93 9.16 -2.98
C MET A 43 0.58 9.24 -3.17
N ASP A 44 1.01 9.89 -4.25
CA ASP A 44 2.42 10.16 -4.50
C ASP A 44 2.99 11.10 -3.42
N THR A 45 4.13 10.72 -2.83
CA THR A 45 4.78 11.47 -1.75
C THR A 45 5.41 12.78 -2.23
N LYS A 46 5.82 12.84 -3.50
CA LYS A 46 6.45 13.99 -4.14
C LYS A 46 5.41 14.87 -4.84
N ALA A 47 4.44 14.26 -5.52
CA ALA A 47 3.35 14.93 -6.21
C ALA A 47 2.02 14.71 -5.48
N LYS A 48 1.83 15.40 -4.35
CA LYS A 48 0.71 15.19 -3.40
C LYS A 48 -0.71 15.33 -3.98
N SER A 49 -0.86 15.85 -5.20
CA SER A 49 -2.13 15.95 -5.93
C SER A 49 -2.41 14.75 -6.85
N SER A 50 -1.49 13.79 -6.95
CA SER A 50 -1.61 12.61 -7.81
C SER A 50 -2.01 11.38 -7.01
N LEU A 51 -3.05 10.69 -7.49
CA LEU A 51 -3.54 9.42 -6.95
C LEU A 51 -3.40 8.32 -8.00
N ILE A 52 -2.88 7.17 -7.57
CA ILE A 52 -2.84 5.95 -8.37
C ILE A 52 -3.81 4.95 -7.75
N VAL A 53 -4.63 4.31 -8.59
CA VAL A 53 -5.43 3.15 -8.19
C VAL A 53 -4.80 1.90 -8.77
N THR A 54 -4.39 0.97 -7.90
CA THR A 54 -3.76 -0.29 -8.32
C THR A 54 -4.29 -1.48 -7.52
N ALA A 55 -3.96 -2.70 -7.93
CA ALA A 55 -4.36 -3.90 -7.21
C ALA A 55 -3.61 -4.03 -5.87
N LEU A 56 -4.29 -4.49 -4.82
CA LEU A 56 -3.72 -4.64 -3.48
C LEU A 56 -2.51 -5.59 -3.43
N ASP A 57 -2.48 -6.59 -4.30
CA ASP A 57 -1.40 -7.56 -4.42
C ASP A 57 -0.12 -7.00 -5.08
N LYS A 58 -0.17 -5.75 -5.59
CA LYS A 58 0.98 -5.05 -6.20
C LYS A 58 1.74 -4.12 -5.25
N ILE A 59 1.28 -3.98 -4.01
CA ILE A 59 1.94 -3.14 -3.02
C ILE A 59 2.53 -3.96 -1.90
N ASP A 60 3.61 -3.46 -1.30
CA ASP A 60 4.26 -4.08 -0.15
C ASP A 60 4.24 -3.14 1.06
N GLU A 61 4.19 -3.73 2.26
CA GLU A 61 4.39 -2.96 3.49
C GLU A 61 5.83 -2.42 3.53
N ARG A 62 6.00 -1.16 3.92
CA ARG A 62 7.32 -0.62 4.28
C ARG A 62 7.71 -1.20 5.65
N ARG A 63 8.49 -2.28 5.65
CA ARG A 63 9.16 -2.75 6.86
C ARG A 63 10.36 -1.86 7.13
N GLU A 64 10.34 -1.14 8.23
CA GLU A 64 11.56 -0.51 8.73
C GLU A 64 12.54 -1.62 9.07
N SER A 65 13.71 -1.60 8.44
CA SER A 65 14.80 -2.45 8.88
C SER A 65 15.22 -1.91 10.24
N ILE A 66 15.09 -2.74 11.28
CA ILE A 66 15.74 -2.45 12.56
C ILE A 66 17.23 -2.55 12.26
N GLU A 67 17.88 -1.44 11.93
CA GLU A 67 19.32 -1.34 12.08
C GLU A 67 19.58 -1.45 13.57
N SER A 68 19.87 -2.68 14.01
CA SER A 68 20.42 -2.91 15.34
C SER A 68 21.76 -2.18 15.39
N GLU A 69 21.78 -0.98 15.95
CA GLU A 69 22.98 -0.32 16.44
C GLU A 69 23.59 -1.22 17.53
N ASN A 70 24.37 -2.21 17.11
CA ASN A 70 25.37 -2.83 17.97
C ASN A 70 26.58 -1.88 17.98
N THR A 71 26.48 -0.81 18.76
CA THR A 71 27.65 -0.03 19.15
C THR A 71 28.33 -0.79 20.29
N ALA A 72 29.50 -1.33 19.99
CA ALA A 72 30.40 -2.04 20.91
C ALA A 72 30.93 -1.13 22.03
#